data_AF-A0A352VV26-F1
#
_entry.id   AF-A0A352VV26-F1
#
_cell.length_a   1.000
_cell.length_b   1.000
_cell.length_c   1.000
_cell.angle_alpha   90.00
_cell.angle_beta   90.00
_cell.angle_gamma   90.00
#
_symmetry.space_group_name_H-M   'P 1'
#
loop_
_entity.id
_entity.type
_entity.pdbx_description
1 polymer ?
#
loop_
_entity_poly.entity_id
_entity_poly.type
_entity_poly.pdbx_seq_one_letter_code
_entity_poly.pdbx_strand_id
1 'polypeptide(L)'
;MLDKILEYLVKESRSREFRTADGKTIRGIIKDFYLTSRGVEVKFFSEKTQGLKEFNFEDVLTIDNMAPDVFLHNTAAETPAAGPLPERMVFSVSSITRLIKKKLTESFSGIWVSGEVSNFTLSAAGHMYFNLKDEQALLKVVFFSGRSRNLKFKIADGLKLEVYGALSVYEKSGAYQLLADRVIPEGKGAQQLAFEQLKEKLLKEGLFDKKHKKPLPLFPETIGIITSPTGAAFRDILRVSKEIFPRQHFILYPAAVQGSEAAPSMIRMIEIANRRAECDVLIVGRGGGSAEDLMSFNDEALARAIFRSGIPVISAVGHEIDYFICDFTADH
;
A
#
# COMPACT_ATOMS: atom_id res chain seq x y z
N MET A 1 8.34 27.55 -8.79
CA MET A 1 8.91 27.26 -10.11
C MET A 1 9.12 25.75 -10.26
N LEU A 2 9.87 25.13 -9.35
CA LEU A 2 10.08 23.67 -9.27
C LEU A 2 8.79 22.83 -9.32
N ASP A 3 7.78 23.14 -8.49
CA ASP A 3 6.56 22.31 -8.40
C ASP A 3 5.75 22.29 -9.71
N LYS A 4 5.73 23.39 -10.47
CA LYS A 4 5.07 23.45 -11.78
C LYS A 4 5.88 22.75 -12.87
N ILE A 5 7.21 22.79 -12.77
CA ILE A 5 8.12 22.04 -13.66
C ILE A 5 7.94 20.54 -13.41
N LEU A 6 7.88 20.13 -12.13
CA LEU A 6 7.59 18.76 -11.71
C LEU A 6 6.21 18.29 -12.20
N GLU A 7 5.16 19.10 -12.02
CA GLU A 7 3.82 18.77 -12.52
C GLU A 7 3.76 18.63 -14.05
N TYR A 8 4.52 19.45 -14.78
CA TYR A 8 4.55 19.43 -16.25
C TYR A 8 5.39 18.27 -16.80
N LEU A 9 6.49 17.91 -16.13
CA LEU A 9 7.43 16.87 -16.57
C LEU A 9 7.01 15.46 -16.17
N VAL A 10 6.31 15.29 -15.04
CA VAL A 10 5.90 13.97 -14.52
C VAL A 10 4.72 13.38 -15.30
N LYS A 11 3.94 14.20 -16.01
CA LYS A 11 2.59 13.78 -16.43
C LYS A 11 2.50 12.94 -17.70
N GLU A 12 3.47 12.94 -18.61
CA GLU A 12 3.37 12.12 -19.84
C GLU A 12 4.75 11.70 -20.41
N SER A 13 4.97 10.40 -20.59
CA SER A 13 6.13 9.81 -21.30
C SER A 13 6.07 10.02 -22.82
N ARG A 14 5.75 11.23 -23.28
CA ARG A 14 5.65 11.55 -24.71
C ARG A 14 6.96 12.17 -25.23
N SER A 15 7.26 11.86 -26.48
CA SER A 15 8.37 12.48 -27.23
C SER A 15 8.05 13.95 -27.45
N ARG A 16 8.96 14.84 -27.08
CA ARG A 16 8.80 16.30 -27.17
C ARG A 16 9.94 16.94 -27.95
N GLU A 17 9.65 18.08 -28.58
CA GLU A 17 10.65 18.87 -29.29
C GLU A 17 11.11 20.06 -28.42
N PHE A 18 12.42 20.14 -28.22
CA PHE A 18 13.11 21.17 -27.45
C PHE A 18 13.96 22.00 -28.38
N ARG A 19 13.94 23.33 -28.23
CA ARG A 19 14.86 24.20 -28.93
C ARG A 19 15.90 24.74 -27.97
N THR A 20 17.17 24.49 -28.22
CA THR A 20 18.28 24.94 -27.37
C THR A 20 18.68 26.38 -27.71
N ALA A 21 19.37 27.04 -26.78
CA ALA A 21 19.85 28.43 -26.90
C ALA A 21 20.74 28.67 -28.14
N ASP A 22 21.45 27.64 -28.62
CA ASP A 22 22.24 27.65 -29.86
C ASP A 22 21.40 27.46 -31.14
N GLY A 23 20.07 27.46 -31.03
CA GLY A 23 19.13 27.41 -32.14
C GLY A 23 18.83 26.01 -32.69
N LYS A 24 19.41 24.95 -32.11
CA LYS A 24 19.17 23.57 -32.54
C LYS A 24 17.87 23.02 -31.97
N THR A 25 17.19 22.17 -32.75
CA THR A 25 16.01 21.42 -32.29
C THR A 25 16.40 20.00 -31.95
N ILE A 26 16.02 19.55 -30.76
CA ILE A 26 16.29 18.22 -30.21
C ILE A 26 14.95 17.54 -29.89
N ARG A 27 14.79 16.27 -30.29
CA ARG A 27 13.54 15.51 -30.12
C ARG A 27 13.76 14.17 -29.40
N GLY A 28 12.85 13.84 -28.49
CA GLY A 28 12.98 12.64 -27.65
C GLY A 28 12.27 12.74 -26.31
N ILE A 29 12.62 11.83 -25.40
CA ILE A 29 11.85 11.55 -24.18
C ILE A 29 12.69 11.89 -22.95
N ILE A 30 12.11 12.64 -22.01
CA ILE A 30 12.72 12.91 -20.71
C ILE A 30 12.69 11.63 -19.88
N LYS A 31 13.88 11.23 -19.40
CA LYS A 31 14.05 10.01 -18.61
C LYS A 31 14.26 10.30 -17.13
N ASP A 32 14.96 11.38 -16.81
CA ASP A 32 15.25 11.77 -15.43
C ASP A 32 15.55 13.27 -15.35
N PHE A 33 15.49 13.85 -14.15
CA PHE A 33 15.95 15.21 -13.89
C PHE A 33 16.52 15.34 -12.48
N TYR A 34 17.50 16.23 -12.32
CA TYR A 34 18.16 16.47 -11.04
C TYR A 34 18.22 17.96 -10.75
N LEU A 35 18.08 18.31 -9.47
CA LEU A 35 18.45 19.64 -9.01
C LEU A 35 19.94 19.69 -8.73
N THR A 36 20.62 20.64 -9.35
CA THR A 36 22.02 20.94 -9.10
C THR A 36 22.17 22.36 -8.57
N SER A 37 23.36 22.71 -8.09
CA SER A 37 23.70 24.08 -7.70
C SER A 37 23.71 25.08 -8.87
N ARG A 38 23.57 24.59 -10.12
CA ARG A 38 23.53 25.37 -11.36
C ARG A 38 22.16 25.38 -12.04
N GLY A 39 21.13 24.77 -11.43
CA GLY A 39 19.78 24.72 -11.99
C GLY A 39 19.20 23.31 -12.05
N VAL A 40 18.29 23.06 -12.99
CA VAL A 40 17.71 21.74 -13.23
C VAL A 40 18.43 21.08 -14.39
N GLU A 41 19.10 19.95 -14.16
CA GLU A 41 19.65 19.10 -15.22
C GLU A 41 18.61 18.08 -15.66
N VAL A 42 18.45 17.90 -16.97
CA VAL A 42 17.50 16.93 -17.53
C VAL A 42 18.26 15.89 -18.35
N LYS A 43 18.01 14.62 -18.02
CA LYS A 43 18.46 13.46 -18.80
C LYS A 43 17.42 13.11 -19.83
N PHE A 44 17.87 13.06 -21.06
CA PHE A 44 17.00 12.89 -22.21
C PHE A 44 17.50 11.78 -23.12
N PHE A 45 16.57 10.98 -23.65
CA PHE A 45 16.87 9.99 -24.67
C PHE A 45 16.56 10.57 -26.07
N SER A 46 17.62 10.84 -26.84
CA SER A 46 17.52 11.41 -28.19
C SER A 46 17.18 10.32 -29.20
N GLU A 47 16.05 10.47 -29.88
CA GLU A 47 15.62 9.53 -30.92
C GLU A 47 16.55 9.57 -32.14
N LYS A 48 17.13 10.73 -32.46
CA LYS A 48 17.98 10.94 -33.63
C LYS A 48 19.37 10.32 -33.49
N THR A 49 19.89 10.22 -32.26
CA THR A 49 21.24 9.69 -31.99
C THR A 49 21.22 8.37 -31.21
N GLN A 50 20.04 7.83 -30.90
CA GLN A 50 19.83 6.63 -30.06
C GLN A 50 20.73 6.59 -28.82
N GLY A 51 20.78 7.69 -28.08
CA GLY A 51 21.69 7.84 -26.94
C GLY A 51 21.19 8.86 -25.93
N LEU A 52 21.63 8.71 -24.68
CA LEU A 52 21.34 9.68 -23.63
C LEU A 52 22.15 10.96 -23.85
N LYS A 53 21.48 12.09 -23.71
CA LYS A 53 22.09 13.42 -23.66
C LYS A 53 21.62 14.13 -22.39
N GLU A 54 22.55 14.85 -21.79
CA GLU A 54 22.33 15.68 -20.61
C GLU A 54 22.43 17.15 -21.03
N PHE A 55 21.52 17.96 -20.52
CA PHE A 55 21.54 19.41 -20.69
C PHE A 55 20.95 20.11 -19.47
N ASN A 56 21.38 21.36 -19.25
CA ASN A 56 20.73 22.22 -18.27
C ASN A 56 19.43 22.75 -18.86
N PHE A 57 18.36 22.71 -18.07
CA PHE A 57 17.04 23.16 -18.49
C PHE A 57 17.00 24.66 -18.79
N GLU A 58 17.91 25.44 -18.19
CA GLU A 58 18.08 26.86 -18.48
C GLU A 58 18.54 27.15 -19.92
N ASP A 59 19.13 26.17 -20.60
CA ASP A 59 19.56 26.28 -22.00
C ASP A 59 18.43 25.98 -23.01
N VAL A 60 17.21 25.66 -22.52
CA VAL A 60 16.05 25.32 -23.34
C VAL A 60 15.14 26.54 -23.51
N LEU A 61 15.01 27.00 -24.76
CA LEU A 61 14.23 28.20 -25.11
C LEU A 61 12.73 27.92 -25.27
N THR A 62 12.32 26.74 -25.75
CA THR A 62 10.90 26.38 -25.98
C THR A 62 10.68 24.86 -25.92
N ILE A 63 9.47 24.47 -25.52
CA ILE A 63 8.97 23.08 -25.57
C ILE A 63 7.68 23.07 -26.42
N ASP A 64 7.62 22.23 -27.45
CA ASP A 64 6.42 22.00 -28.28
C ASP A 64 5.74 23.28 -28.81
N ASN A 65 6.54 24.26 -29.27
CA ASN A 65 6.06 25.56 -29.78
C ASN A 65 5.24 26.41 -28.78
N MET A 66 5.26 26.11 -27.48
CA MET A 66 4.82 27.07 -26.47
C MET A 66 5.93 28.12 -26.28
N ALA A 67 5.58 29.40 -26.50
CA ALA A 67 6.47 30.51 -26.23
C ALA A 67 6.89 30.52 -24.75
N PRO A 68 8.12 30.94 -24.41
CA PRO A 68 8.67 30.91 -23.05
C PRO A 68 8.08 31.99 -22.14
N ASP A 69 6.86 32.44 -22.41
CA ASP A 69 6.16 33.47 -21.65
C ASP A 69 5.64 32.92 -20.30
N VAL A 70 5.75 31.60 -20.11
CA VAL A 70 5.57 30.92 -18.82
C VAL A 70 6.91 30.78 -18.05
N PHE A 71 8.05 31.12 -18.67
CA PHE A 71 9.39 30.71 -18.22
C PHE A 71 10.44 31.83 -18.15
N LEU A 72 10.18 33.05 -18.62
CA LEU A 72 11.13 34.17 -18.56
C LEU A 72 10.75 35.19 -17.49
N HIS A 73 11.13 34.94 -16.23
CA HIS A 73 11.54 35.99 -15.28
C HIS A 73 12.38 35.36 -14.15
N ASN A 74 13.69 35.22 -14.39
CA ASN A 74 14.77 35.70 -13.52
C ASN A 74 16.12 35.14 -14.00
N THR A 75 16.70 35.75 -15.03
CA THR A 75 18.13 35.66 -15.30
C THR A 75 18.84 36.70 -14.45
N ALA A 76 19.42 36.25 -13.34
CA ALA A 76 20.68 36.71 -12.76
C ALA A 76 20.70 36.30 -11.28
N ALA A 77 21.67 35.47 -10.92
CA ALA A 77 22.21 35.45 -9.57
C ALA A 77 22.93 36.79 -9.32
N GLU A 78 22.14 37.85 -9.17
CA GLU A 78 22.51 38.96 -8.31
C GLU A 78 21.99 38.58 -6.93
N THR A 79 22.85 38.65 -5.91
CA THR A 79 22.37 38.88 -4.54
C THR A 79 21.33 39.98 -4.67
N PRO A 80 20.03 39.74 -4.40
CA PRO A 80 19.02 40.72 -4.74
C PRO A 80 19.39 41.98 -3.95
N ALA A 81 19.85 43.01 -4.66
CA ALA A 81 19.80 44.36 -4.15
C ALA A 81 18.37 44.50 -3.67
N ALA A 82 18.19 44.71 -2.36
CA ALA A 82 16.89 44.61 -1.71
C ALA A 82 15.87 45.39 -2.56
N GLY A 83 15.08 44.65 -3.35
CA GLY A 83 13.95 45.22 -4.06
C GLY A 83 13.09 45.94 -3.03
N PRO A 84 12.34 46.97 -3.42
CA PRO A 84 11.45 47.63 -2.47
C PRO A 84 10.71 46.55 -1.71
N LEU A 85 10.84 46.56 -0.37
CA LEU A 85 10.22 45.56 0.48
C LEU A 85 8.77 45.42 -0.01
N PRO A 86 8.26 44.18 -0.18
CA PRO A 86 6.86 43.99 -0.56
C PRO A 86 6.02 44.87 0.34
N GLU A 87 5.01 45.53 -0.25
CA GLU A 87 4.16 46.50 0.42
C GLU A 87 3.86 46.01 1.85
N ARG A 88 4.22 46.82 2.85
CA ARG A 88 4.47 46.38 4.22
C ARG A 88 3.22 45.75 4.85
N MET A 89 3.02 44.47 4.60
CA MET A 89 1.96 43.66 5.16
C MET A 89 2.47 43.02 6.44
N VAL A 90 2.29 43.73 7.57
CA VAL A 90 2.72 43.24 8.88
C VAL A 90 1.67 42.28 9.43
N PHE A 91 1.97 40.99 9.45
CA PHE A 91 1.16 40.02 10.19
C PHE A 91 1.48 40.11 11.69
N SER A 92 0.44 40.03 12.53
CA SER A 92 0.67 39.66 13.93
C SER A 92 1.12 38.19 14.02
N VAL A 93 1.86 37.84 15.08
CA VAL A 93 2.27 36.44 15.34
C VAL A 93 1.07 35.49 15.28
N SER A 94 -0.04 35.88 15.90
CA SER A 94 -1.28 35.09 15.88
C SER A 94 -1.89 34.94 14.48
N SER A 95 -1.82 36.01 13.67
CA SER A 95 -2.40 36.04 12.32
C SER A 95 -1.62 35.12 11.38
N ILE A 96 -0.28 35.14 11.45
CA ILE A 96 0.55 34.26 10.61
C ILE A 96 0.43 32.80 11.03
N THR A 97 0.41 32.50 12.33
CA THR A 97 0.21 31.13 12.81
C THR A 97 -1.14 30.56 12.39
N ARG A 98 -2.22 31.36 12.45
CA ARG A 98 -3.54 30.95 11.97
C ARG A 98 -3.56 30.70 10.47
N LEU A 99 -2.85 31.52 9.69
CA LEU A 99 -2.74 31.33 8.24
C LEU A 99 -1.99 30.04 7.89
N ILE A 100 -0.88 29.74 8.58
CA ILE A 100 -0.12 28.50 8.42
C ILE A 100 -0.99 27.31 8.78
N LYS A 101 -1.69 27.36 9.92
CA LYS A 101 -2.62 26.30 10.35
C LYS A 101 -3.66 26.03 9.28
N LYS A 102 -4.30 27.08 8.75
CA LYS A 102 -5.33 26.97 7.71
C LYS A 102 -4.79 26.24 6.48
N LYS A 103 -3.65 26.69 5.93
CA LYS A 103 -3.04 26.06 4.76
C LYS A 103 -2.65 24.60 5.02
N LEU A 104 -2.04 24.32 6.16
CA LEU A 104 -1.60 22.97 6.51
C LEU A 104 -2.79 22.00 6.62
N THR A 105 -3.85 22.42 7.30
CA THR A 105 -5.05 21.59 7.50
C THR A 105 -5.85 21.41 6.20
N GLU A 106 -5.86 22.39 5.30
CA GLU A 106 -6.45 22.25 3.95
C GLU A 106 -5.69 21.24 3.10
N SER A 107 -4.36 21.26 3.12
CA SER A 107 -3.52 20.36 2.32
C SER A 107 -3.40 18.94 2.87
N PHE A 108 -3.51 18.76 4.19
CA PHE A 108 -3.21 17.49 4.86
C PHE A 108 -4.30 17.10 5.87
N SER A 109 -5.53 16.95 5.37
CA SER A 109 -6.71 16.61 6.17
C SER A 109 -6.88 15.11 6.47
N GLY A 110 -6.11 14.25 5.80
CA GLY A 110 -6.18 12.79 5.99
C GLY A 110 -4.98 12.06 5.38
N ILE A 111 -3.90 11.95 6.14
CA ILE A 111 -2.65 11.32 5.73
C ILE A 111 -2.29 10.15 6.64
N TRP A 112 -1.50 9.23 6.10
CA TRP A 112 -0.80 8.21 6.87
C TRP A 112 0.65 8.62 7.09
N VAL A 113 1.14 8.42 8.31
CA VAL A 113 2.54 8.64 8.67
C VAL A 113 3.03 7.42 9.45
N SER A 114 4.13 6.83 8.99
CA SER A 114 4.83 5.75 9.69
C SER A 114 6.01 6.30 10.49
N GLY A 115 6.31 5.69 11.63
CA GLY A 115 7.50 6.00 12.42
C GLY A 115 7.57 5.21 13.72
N GLU A 116 8.73 5.26 14.36
CA GLU A 116 8.92 4.70 15.70
C GLU A 116 8.41 5.68 16.76
N VAL A 117 7.71 5.17 17.76
CA VAL A 117 7.21 5.93 18.89
C VAL A 117 8.36 6.32 19.81
N SER A 118 8.37 7.57 20.22
CA SER A 118 9.22 8.06 21.30
C SER A 118 8.49 9.10 22.16
N ASN A 119 8.93 9.25 23.41
CA ASN A 119 8.39 10.20 24.38
C ASN A 119 6.87 10.06 24.59
N PHE A 120 6.39 8.83 24.69
CA PHE A 120 4.98 8.55 24.97
C PHE A 120 4.57 9.06 26.36
N THR A 121 3.46 9.79 26.40
CA THR A 121 2.83 10.29 27.64
C THR A 121 1.31 10.16 27.57
N LEU A 122 0.70 9.86 28.72
CA LEU A 122 -0.76 9.77 28.87
C LEU A 122 -1.21 10.82 29.88
N SER A 123 -2.11 11.70 29.47
CA SER A 123 -2.73 12.69 30.36
C SER A 123 -3.82 12.07 31.25
N ALA A 124 -4.14 12.75 32.36
CA ALA A 124 -5.23 12.34 33.26
C ALA A 124 -6.61 12.25 32.56
N ALA A 125 -6.82 13.03 31.50
CA ALA A 125 -8.04 13.01 30.68
C ALA A 125 -8.04 11.88 29.62
N GLY A 126 -6.99 11.05 29.57
CA GLY A 126 -6.85 9.93 28.64
C GLY A 126 -6.35 10.30 27.24
N HIS A 127 -5.93 11.55 27.01
CA HIS A 127 -5.25 11.93 25.76
C HIS A 127 -3.83 11.38 25.77
N MET A 128 -3.43 10.77 24.66
CA MET A 128 -2.09 10.25 24.43
C MET A 128 -1.30 11.24 23.59
N TYR A 129 -0.05 11.49 23.99
CA TYR A 129 0.88 12.33 23.25
C TYR A 129 2.17 11.53 23.04
N PHE A 130 2.66 11.50 21.82
CA PHE A 130 3.91 10.83 21.49
C PHE A 130 4.51 11.45 20.23
N ASN A 131 5.76 11.12 19.94
CA ASN A 131 6.40 11.48 18.69
C ASN A 131 6.51 10.24 17.81
N LEU A 132 6.27 10.42 16.51
CA LEU A 132 6.77 9.51 15.47
C LEU A 132 8.11 10.04 15.00
N LYS A 133 9.14 9.19 15.01
CA LYS A 133 10.47 9.51 14.50
C LYS A 133 10.88 8.52 13.41
N ASP A 134 11.68 9.00 12.48
CA ASP A 134 12.52 8.20 11.59
C ASP A 134 13.99 8.63 11.77
N GLU A 135 14.86 8.30 10.82
CA GLU A 135 16.29 8.63 10.88
C GLU A 135 16.57 10.14 10.72
N GLN A 136 15.65 10.90 10.14
CA GLN A 136 15.87 12.28 9.70
C GLN A 136 14.95 13.30 10.39
N ALA A 137 13.77 12.87 10.83
CA ALA A 137 12.68 13.75 11.21
C ALA A 137 11.88 13.22 12.41
N LEU A 138 11.17 14.16 13.04
CA LEU A 138 10.27 13.91 14.16
C LEU A 138 8.96 14.66 13.95
N LEU A 139 7.85 13.97 14.18
CA LEU A 139 6.49 14.50 14.11
C LEU A 139 5.75 14.24 15.43
N LYS A 140 5.24 15.32 16.04
CA LYS A 140 4.39 15.22 17.24
C LYS A 140 3.02 14.68 16.87
N VAL A 141 2.52 13.75 17.67
CA VAL A 141 1.20 13.14 17.51
C VAL A 141 0.37 13.37 18.77
N VAL A 142 -0.87 13.78 18.55
CA VAL A 142 -1.89 13.93 19.59
C VAL A 142 -3.03 12.98 19.28
N PHE A 143 -3.33 12.06 20.21
CA PHE A 143 -4.43 11.13 20.07
C PHE A 143 -5.44 11.33 21.20
N PHE A 144 -6.57 11.95 20.86
CA PHE A 144 -7.58 12.34 21.84
C PHE A 144 -8.34 11.14 22.41
N SER A 145 -8.67 11.16 23.71
CA SER A 145 -9.38 10.10 24.44
C SER A 145 -10.71 9.65 23.80
N GLY A 146 -11.42 10.55 23.12
CA GLY A 146 -12.62 10.20 22.36
C GLY A 146 -12.35 9.22 21.21
N ARG A 147 -11.18 9.35 20.56
CA ARG A 147 -10.78 8.54 19.39
C ARG A 147 -9.94 7.32 19.79
N SER A 148 -9.20 7.38 20.90
CA SER A 148 -8.36 6.28 21.39
C SER A 148 -9.11 5.19 22.15
N ARG A 149 -10.40 5.38 22.46
CA ARG A 149 -11.23 4.42 23.22
C ARG A 149 -11.31 3.00 22.62
N ASN A 150 -11.18 2.88 21.31
CA ASN A 150 -11.23 1.60 20.60
C ASN A 150 -9.86 0.98 20.32
N LEU A 151 -8.79 1.56 20.88
CA LEU A 151 -7.43 1.07 20.69
C LEU A 151 -7.27 -0.27 21.40
N LYS A 152 -7.02 -1.34 20.63
CA LYS A 152 -6.92 -2.73 21.13
C LYS A 152 -5.54 -3.10 21.67
N PHE A 153 -4.60 -2.17 21.67
CA PHE A 153 -3.21 -2.39 22.09
C PHE A 153 -2.67 -1.17 22.82
N LYS A 154 -1.56 -1.36 23.54
CA LYS A 154 -0.91 -0.29 24.29
C LYS A 154 0.20 0.33 23.45
N ILE A 155 0.17 1.65 23.28
CA ILE A 155 1.29 2.40 22.70
C ILE A 155 2.39 2.52 23.76
N ALA A 156 3.63 2.28 23.35
CA ALA A 156 4.84 2.40 24.15
C ALA A 156 5.99 2.86 23.26
N ASP A 157 7.00 3.47 23.86
CA ASP A 157 8.23 3.86 23.17
C ASP A 157 8.91 2.64 22.52
N GLY A 158 9.49 2.85 21.33
CA GLY A 158 10.11 1.82 20.52
C GLY A 158 9.15 1.04 19.60
N LEU A 159 7.83 1.21 19.75
CA LEU A 159 6.88 0.62 18.80
C LEU A 159 6.92 1.37 17.47
N LYS A 160 6.98 0.65 16.36
CA LYS A 160 6.71 1.23 15.05
C LYS A 160 5.22 1.23 14.77
N LEU A 161 4.67 2.38 14.37
CA LEU A 161 3.24 2.58 14.15
C LEU A 161 2.99 3.30 12.83
N GLU A 162 1.87 2.96 12.20
CA GLU A 162 1.24 3.78 11.17
C GLU A 162 0.08 4.57 11.80
N VAL A 163 0.11 5.89 11.64
CA VAL A 163 -0.88 6.80 12.20
C VAL A 163 -1.61 7.52 11.07
N TYR A 164 -2.93 7.38 11.05
CA TYR A 164 -3.82 8.14 10.19
C TYR A 164 -4.36 9.36 10.92
N GLY A 165 -4.35 10.52 10.27
CA GLY A 165 -4.92 11.74 10.84
C GLY A 165 -4.71 12.98 9.98
N ALA A 166 -4.94 14.14 10.60
CA ALA A 166 -4.80 15.44 9.95
C ALA A 166 -3.64 16.23 10.54
N LEU A 167 -2.87 16.92 9.71
CA LEU A 167 -1.88 17.87 10.20
C LEU A 167 -2.56 19.16 10.66
N SER A 168 -2.07 19.66 11.79
CA SER A 168 -2.52 20.93 12.35
C SER A 168 -1.37 21.64 13.05
N VAL A 169 -1.62 22.86 13.49
CA VAL A 169 -0.67 23.67 14.27
C VAL A 169 -1.28 23.96 15.63
N TYR A 170 -0.51 23.71 16.68
CA TYR A 170 -0.88 24.14 18.02
C TYR A 170 -0.61 25.64 18.16
N GLU A 171 -1.67 26.44 18.07
CA GLU A 171 -1.57 27.91 17.95
C GLU A 171 -0.77 28.58 19.07
N LYS A 172 -0.81 28.04 20.30
CA LYS A 172 -0.07 28.62 21.43
C LYS A 172 1.44 28.53 21.29
N SER A 173 1.95 27.47 20.64
CA SER A 173 3.40 27.25 20.48
C SER A 173 3.86 27.33 19.02
N GLY A 174 2.95 27.47 18.06
CA GLY A 174 3.26 27.42 16.64
C GLY A 174 3.81 26.07 16.13
N ALA A 175 3.75 25.01 16.95
CA ALA A 175 4.31 23.71 16.57
C ALA A 175 3.31 22.94 15.69
N TYR A 176 3.80 22.36 14.59
CA TYR A 176 2.99 21.43 13.80
C TYR A 176 2.87 20.08 14.51
N GLN A 177 1.73 19.42 14.30
CA GLN A 177 1.38 18.16 14.93
C GLN A 177 0.38 17.38 14.09
N LEU A 178 0.39 16.05 14.21
CA LEU A 178 -0.60 15.16 13.66
C LEU A 178 -1.70 14.90 14.69
N LEU A 179 -2.93 15.24 14.35
CA LEU A 179 -4.11 14.89 15.14
C LEU A 179 -4.55 13.49 14.71
N ALA A 180 -4.22 12.48 15.51
CA ALA A 180 -4.48 11.10 15.18
C ALA A 180 -5.98 10.77 15.23
N ASP A 181 -6.41 10.06 14.20
CA ASP A 181 -7.73 9.44 14.04
C ASP A 181 -7.66 7.93 14.24
N ARG A 182 -6.64 7.28 13.67
CA ARG A 182 -6.39 5.85 13.82
C ARG A 182 -4.90 5.59 14.00
N VAL A 183 -4.59 4.56 14.77
CA VAL A 183 -3.22 4.12 15.04
C VAL A 183 -3.19 2.61 14.87
N ILE A 184 -2.28 2.12 14.05
CA ILE A 184 -2.09 0.70 13.77
C ILE A 184 -0.60 0.40 14.05
N PRO A 185 -0.27 -0.70 14.74
CA PRO A 185 1.13 -1.11 14.81
C PRO A 185 1.63 -1.42 13.40
N GLU A 186 2.82 -0.92 13.05
CA GLU A 186 3.50 -1.26 11.81
C GLU A 186 3.88 -2.75 11.91
N GLY A 187 2.93 -3.58 11.51
CA GLY A 187 2.73 -4.94 12.01
C GLY A 187 2.85 -6.00 10.94
N LYS A 188 3.39 -5.67 9.75
CA LYS A 188 3.94 -6.70 8.87
C LYS A 188 4.92 -7.56 9.66
N GLY A 189 5.75 -7.00 10.54
CA GLY A 189 6.66 -7.78 11.38
C GLY A 189 5.98 -8.80 12.30
N ALA A 190 4.92 -8.45 13.03
CA ALA A 190 4.29 -9.36 13.98
C ALA A 190 3.43 -10.44 13.30
N GLN A 191 2.67 -10.07 12.26
CA GLN A 191 1.91 -11.04 11.47
C GLN A 191 2.83 -11.92 10.62
N GLN A 192 3.88 -11.36 10.03
CA GLN A 192 4.93 -12.11 9.32
C GLN A 192 5.68 -13.02 10.29
N LEU A 193 6.03 -12.56 11.48
CA LEU A 193 6.69 -13.39 12.49
C LEU A 193 5.76 -14.52 12.96
N ALA A 194 4.47 -14.24 13.19
CA ALA A 194 3.49 -15.28 13.52
C ALA A 194 3.32 -16.28 12.38
N PHE A 195 3.31 -15.81 11.14
CA PHE A 195 3.29 -16.64 9.94
C PHE A 195 4.54 -17.50 9.82
N GLU A 196 5.73 -16.93 9.99
CA GLU A 196 7.01 -17.64 9.93
C GLU A 196 7.13 -18.68 11.05
N GLN A 197 6.74 -18.33 12.28
CA GLN A 197 6.71 -19.25 13.41
C GLN A 197 5.73 -20.41 13.18
N LEU A 198 4.53 -20.12 12.68
CA LEU A 198 3.55 -21.15 12.38
C LEU A 198 4.01 -22.04 11.22
N LYS A 199 4.55 -21.44 10.16
CA LYS A 199 5.13 -22.16 9.02
C LYS A 199 6.24 -23.09 9.48
N GLU A 200 7.19 -22.59 10.28
CA GLU A 200 8.28 -23.41 10.81
C GLU A 200 7.76 -24.55 11.70
N LYS A 201 6.79 -24.27 12.58
CA LYS A 201 6.15 -25.28 13.43
C LYS A 201 5.52 -26.40 12.60
N LEU A 202 4.65 -26.06 11.65
CA LEU A 202 3.94 -27.05 10.84
C LEU A 202 4.86 -27.79 9.86
N LEU A 203 5.91 -27.13 9.38
CA LEU A 203 6.97 -27.76 8.59
C LEU A 203 7.71 -28.82 9.41
N LYS A 204 8.09 -28.52 10.66
CA LYS A 204 8.74 -29.49 11.58
C LYS A 204 7.84 -30.67 11.91
N GLU A 205 6.53 -30.45 12.00
CA GLU A 205 5.54 -31.51 12.16
C GLU A 205 5.30 -32.33 10.88
N GLY A 206 5.85 -31.90 9.74
CA GLY A 206 5.78 -32.61 8.46
C GLY A 206 4.49 -32.37 7.66
N LEU A 207 3.64 -31.41 8.06
CA LEU A 207 2.35 -31.19 7.38
C LEU A 207 2.50 -30.75 5.92
N PHE A 208 3.66 -30.23 5.53
CA PHE A 208 3.94 -29.75 4.18
C PHE A 208 4.67 -30.80 3.32
N ASP A 209 4.98 -31.98 3.87
CA ASP A 209 5.73 -33.00 3.16
C ASP A 209 4.92 -33.50 1.95
N LYS A 210 5.55 -33.50 0.77
CA LYS A 210 4.95 -33.99 -0.47
C LYS A 210 4.41 -35.42 -0.38
N LYS A 211 4.95 -36.25 0.52
CA LYS A 211 4.51 -37.63 0.77
C LYS A 211 3.08 -37.72 1.32
N HIS A 212 2.56 -36.65 1.92
CA HIS A 212 1.21 -36.58 2.46
C HIS A 212 0.21 -35.97 1.47
N LYS A 213 0.69 -35.33 0.39
CA LYS A 213 -0.16 -34.71 -0.62
C LYS A 213 -0.81 -35.76 -1.50
N LYS A 214 -2.12 -35.66 -1.68
CA LYS A 214 -2.93 -36.58 -2.48
C LYS A 214 -2.86 -36.21 -3.96
N PRO A 215 -2.80 -37.18 -4.88
CA PRO A 215 -2.87 -36.89 -6.30
C PRO A 215 -4.26 -36.37 -6.68
N LEU A 216 -4.33 -35.47 -7.65
CA LEU A 216 -5.61 -35.09 -8.25
C LEU A 216 -6.13 -36.22 -9.13
N PRO A 217 -7.45 -36.48 -9.12
CA PRO A 217 -8.09 -37.26 -10.16
C PRO A 217 -7.84 -36.61 -11.53
N LEU A 218 -7.53 -37.43 -12.55
CA LEU A 218 -7.35 -36.95 -13.93
C LEU A 218 -8.62 -36.28 -14.48
N PHE A 219 -9.78 -36.81 -14.09
CA PHE A 219 -11.09 -36.33 -14.52
C PHE A 219 -12.04 -36.31 -13.31
N PRO A 220 -11.99 -35.26 -12.46
CA PRO A 220 -12.93 -35.15 -11.35
C PRO A 220 -14.34 -34.94 -11.92
N GLU A 221 -15.29 -35.77 -11.50
CA GLU A 221 -16.71 -35.67 -11.89
C GLU A 221 -17.44 -34.64 -11.04
N THR A 222 -17.15 -34.61 -9.73
CA THR A 222 -17.76 -33.69 -8.77
C THR A 222 -16.72 -32.88 -8.01
N ILE A 223 -16.81 -31.56 -8.15
CA ILE A 223 -15.92 -30.58 -7.52
C ILE A 223 -16.68 -29.86 -6.40
N GLY A 224 -16.18 -29.96 -5.17
CA GLY A 224 -16.68 -29.19 -4.03
C GLY A 224 -16.00 -27.82 -3.97
N ILE A 225 -16.76 -26.74 -3.87
CA ILE A 225 -16.22 -25.38 -3.76
C ILE A 225 -16.57 -24.82 -2.38
N ILE A 226 -15.54 -24.54 -1.58
CA ILE A 226 -15.67 -23.93 -0.25
C ILE A 226 -15.29 -22.46 -0.37
N THR A 227 -16.31 -21.61 -0.52
CA THR A 227 -16.13 -20.16 -0.66
C THR A 227 -17.41 -19.40 -0.30
N SER A 228 -17.38 -18.06 -0.37
CA SER A 228 -18.57 -17.23 -0.20
C SER A 228 -19.53 -17.38 -1.38
N PRO A 229 -20.85 -17.59 -1.16
CA PRO A 229 -21.84 -17.72 -2.22
C PRO A 229 -21.97 -16.46 -3.09
N THR A 230 -21.64 -15.29 -2.55
CA THR A 230 -21.72 -14.00 -3.26
C THR A 230 -20.38 -13.56 -3.86
N GLY A 231 -19.29 -14.29 -3.56
CA GLY A 231 -17.93 -13.95 -3.96
C GLY A 231 -17.66 -14.09 -5.47
N ALA A 232 -16.66 -13.36 -5.96
CA ALA A 232 -16.22 -13.45 -7.36
C ALA A 232 -15.67 -14.84 -7.70
N ALA A 233 -14.89 -15.45 -6.79
CA ALA A 233 -14.26 -16.76 -7.03
C ALA A 233 -15.24 -17.86 -7.45
N PHE A 234 -16.42 -17.96 -6.82
CA PHE A 234 -17.41 -18.96 -7.22
C PHE A 234 -17.90 -18.74 -8.66
N ARG A 235 -18.16 -17.49 -9.04
CA ARG A 235 -18.59 -17.15 -10.40
C ARG A 235 -17.48 -17.40 -11.42
N ASP A 236 -16.24 -17.08 -11.06
CA ASP A 236 -15.08 -17.26 -11.94
C ASP A 236 -14.80 -18.74 -12.18
N ILE A 237 -14.82 -19.57 -11.13
CA ILE A 237 -14.68 -21.03 -11.25
C ILE A 237 -15.78 -21.60 -12.15
N LEU A 238 -17.04 -21.25 -11.90
CA LEU A 238 -18.15 -21.75 -12.73
C LEU A 238 -18.05 -21.32 -14.20
N ARG A 239 -17.57 -20.10 -14.46
CA ARG A 239 -17.40 -19.59 -15.82
C ARG A 239 -16.31 -20.35 -16.56
N VAL A 240 -15.11 -20.44 -15.98
CA VAL A 240 -13.97 -21.11 -16.60
C VAL A 240 -14.24 -22.60 -16.79
N SER A 241 -14.84 -23.27 -15.80
CA SER A 241 -15.11 -24.70 -15.90
C SER A 241 -16.14 -25.07 -16.98
N LYS A 242 -17.16 -24.25 -17.21
CA LYS A 242 -18.15 -24.50 -18.28
C LYS A 242 -17.55 -24.43 -19.68
N GLU A 243 -16.51 -23.62 -19.87
CA GLU A 243 -15.83 -23.48 -21.16
C GLU A 243 -14.93 -24.69 -21.48
N ILE A 244 -14.38 -25.35 -20.45
CA ILE A 244 -13.36 -26.40 -20.61
C ILE A 244 -13.94 -27.82 -20.41
N PHE A 245 -14.86 -28.02 -19.45
CA PHE A 245 -15.41 -29.35 -19.11
C PHE A 245 -16.92 -29.30 -18.80
N PRO A 246 -17.80 -29.39 -19.82
CA PRO A 246 -19.24 -29.18 -19.66
C PRO A 246 -19.99 -30.25 -18.84
N ARG A 247 -19.34 -31.36 -18.44
CA ARG A 247 -19.97 -32.47 -17.69
C ARG A 247 -19.61 -32.50 -16.19
N GLN A 248 -18.86 -31.52 -15.68
CA GLN A 248 -18.49 -31.45 -14.27
C GLN A 248 -19.64 -30.96 -13.39
N HIS A 249 -19.83 -31.64 -12.25
CA HIS A 249 -20.80 -31.28 -11.22
C HIS A 249 -20.10 -30.42 -10.17
N PHE A 250 -20.75 -29.34 -9.75
CA PHE A 250 -20.22 -28.43 -8.74
C PHE A 250 -21.12 -28.43 -7.52
N ILE A 251 -20.55 -28.64 -6.34
CA ILE A 251 -21.24 -28.53 -5.05
C ILE A 251 -20.66 -27.33 -4.32
N LEU A 252 -21.48 -26.30 -4.12
CA LEU A 252 -21.09 -25.16 -3.28
C LEU A 252 -21.29 -25.50 -1.80
N TYR A 253 -20.22 -25.42 -1.03
CA TYR A 253 -20.22 -25.43 0.42
C TYR A 253 -20.01 -23.99 0.92
N PRO A 254 -21.09 -23.25 1.22
CA PRO A 254 -20.99 -21.84 1.53
C PRO A 254 -20.23 -21.62 2.84
N ALA A 255 -19.16 -20.84 2.78
CA ALA A 255 -18.35 -20.49 3.94
C ALA A 255 -18.08 -18.98 4.02
N ALA A 256 -17.99 -18.44 5.23
CA ALA A 256 -17.33 -17.17 5.44
C ALA A 256 -15.84 -17.32 5.08
N VAL A 257 -15.32 -16.40 4.29
CA VAL A 257 -13.93 -16.39 3.79
C VAL A 257 -13.16 -15.15 4.21
N GLN A 258 -13.73 -14.37 5.13
CA GLN A 258 -13.14 -13.16 5.69
C GLN A 258 -13.67 -12.88 7.09
N GLY A 259 -12.89 -12.17 7.89
CA GLY A 259 -13.22 -11.86 9.29
C GLY A 259 -12.99 -13.02 10.25
N SER A 260 -13.33 -12.83 11.53
CA SER A 260 -13.02 -13.77 12.61
C SER A 260 -13.69 -15.15 12.46
N GLU A 261 -14.84 -15.20 11.81
CA GLU A 261 -15.60 -16.45 11.62
C GLU A 261 -15.16 -17.27 10.40
N ALA A 262 -14.20 -16.77 9.61
CA ALA A 262 -13.83 -17.39 8.35
C ALA A 262 -13.21 -18.78 8.53
N ALA A 263 -12.14 -18.89 9.34
CA ALA A 263 -11.49 -20.18 9.57
C ALA A 263 -12.45 -21.23 10.19
N PRO A 264 -13.19 -20.93 11.27
CA PRO A 264 -14.22 -21.85 11.79
C PRO A 264 -15.26 -22.25 10.75
N SER A 265 -15.70 -21.32 9.90
CA SER A 265 -16.70 -21.60 8.86
C SER A 265 -16.14 -22.53 7.78
N MET A 266 -14.92 -22.31 7.31
CA MET A 266 -14.28 -23.15 6.30
C MET A 266 -14.00 -24.55 6.84
N ILE A 267 -13.50 -24.67 8.09
CA ILE A 267 -13.27 -25.96 8.75
C ILE A 267 -14.57 -26.78 8.79
N ARG A 268 -15.68 -26.19 9.23
CA ARG A 268 -16.99 -26.87 9.25
C ARG A 268 -17.40 -27.37 7.86
N MET A 269 -17.18 -26.58 6.82
CA MET A 269 -17.51 -26.98 5.45
C MET A 269 -16.61 -28.10 4.92
N ILE A 270 -15.30 -28.08 5.22
CA ILE A 270 -14.38 -29.17 4.90
C ILE A 270 -14.83 -30.47 5.58
N GLU A 271 -15.19 -30.41 6.85
CA GLU A 271 -15.67 -31.58 7.59
C GLU A 271 -17.01 -32.12 7.04
N ILE A 272 -17.94 -31.23 6.67
CA ILE A 272 -19.19 -31.64 6.04
C ILE A 272 -18.94 -32.32 4.69
N ALA A 273 -18.08 -31.73 3.85
CA ALA A 273 -17.74 -32.31 2.55
C ALA A 273 -17.12 -33.70 2.69
N ASN A 274 -16.18 -33.87 3.63
CA ASN A 274 -15.57 -35.17 3.93
C ASN A 274 -16.58 -36.19 4.46
N ARG A 275 -17.54 -35.78 5.32
CA ARG A 275 -18.60 -36.67 5.81
C ARG A 275 -19.57 -37.12 4.71
N ARG A 276 -19.88 -36.23 3.77
CA ARG A 276 -20.77 -36.54 2.64
C ARG A 276 -20.08 -37.42 1.59
N ALA A 277 -18.77 -37.24 1.41
CA ALA A 277 -17.95 -38.00 0.47
C ALA A 277 -18.52 -37.99 -0.98
N GLU A 278 -19.10 -36.86 -1.38
CA GLU A 278 -19.73 -36.66 -2.69
C GLU A 278 -18.80 -35.98 -3.71
N CYS A 279 -17.62 -35.51 -3.29
CA CYS A 279 -16.70 -34.75 -4.14
C CYS A 279 -15.40 -35.50 -4.35
N ASP A 280 -14.87 -35.45 -5.57
CA ASP A 280 -13.57 -36.02 -5.93
C ASP A 280 -12.42 -35.07 -5.57
N VAL A 281 -12.70 -33.78 -5.51
CA VAL A 281 -11.76 -32.72 -5.15
C VAL A 281 -12.49 -31.56 -4.49
N LEU A 282 -11.84 -30.90 -3.54
CA LEU A 282 -12.30 -29.67 -2.90
C LEU A 282 -11.45 -28.49 -3.36
N ILE A 283 -12.07 -27.35 -3.60
CA ILE A 283 -11.41 -26.06 -3.82
C ILE A 283 -11.75 -25.18 -2.63
N VAL A 284 -10.74 -24.76 -1.87
CA VAL A 284 -10.90 -23.80 -0.76
C VAL A 284 -10.29 -22.48 -1.22
N GLY A 285 -11.06 -21.41 -1.24
CA GLY A 285 -10.52 -20.17 -1.79
C GLY A 285 -11.43 -18.95 -1.67
N ARG A 286 -10.87 -17.82 -2.05
CA ARG A 286 -11.54 -16.51 -2.07
C ARG A 286 -11.07 -15.71 -3.28
N GLY A 287 -12.01 -15.02 -3.93
CA GLY A 287 -11.70 -14.13 -5.06
C GLY A 287 -11.36 -12.73 -4.57
N GLY A 288 -10.10 -12.33 -4.71
CA GLY A 288 -9.60 -11.00 -4.33
C GLY A 288 -9.74 -10.67 -2.84
N GLY A 289 -9.29 -9.47 -2.45
CA GLY A 289 -9.30 -9.01 -1.06
C GLY A 289 -7.99 -8.31 -0.71
N SER A 290 -7.99 -7.52 0.38
CA SER A 290 -6.73 -7.04 0.96
C SER A 290 -5.97 -8.19 1.63
N ALA A 291 -4.68 -8.02 1.91
CA ALA A 291 -3.91 -9.02 2.65
C ALA A 291 -4.53 -9.33 4.03
N GLU A 292 -5.05 -8.31 4.72
CA GLU A 292 -5.75 -8.43 6.02
C GLU A 292 -6.97 -9.36 5.93
N ASP A 293 -7.67 -9.24 4.83
CA ASP A 293 -8.89 -9.96 4.48
C ASP A 293 -8.62 -11.46 4.23
N LEU A 294 -7.38 -11.82 3.89
CA LEU A 294 -6.91 -13.19 3.65
C LEU A 294 -6.21 -13.81 4.87
N MET A 295 -6.08 -13.09 5.98
CA MET A 295 -5.36 -13.59 7.17
C MET A 295 -5.96 -14.86 7.76
N SER A 296 -7.25 -15.13 7.56
CA SER A 296 -7.90 -16.37 7.99
C SER A 296 -7.33 -17.64 7.33
N PHE A 297 -6.63 -17.50 6.21
CA PHE A 297 -5.97 -18.61 5.51
C PHE A 297 -4.62 -19.00 6.15
N ASN A 298 -4.12 -18.18 7.09
CA ASN A 298 -2.96 -18.48 7.94
C ASN A 298 -3.35 -19.17 9.26
N ASP A 299 -4.60 -19.60 9.43
CA ASP A 299 -5.06 -20.24 10.65
C ASP A 299 -4.56 -21.69 10.79
N GLU A 300 -4.01 -22.03 11.96
CA GLU A 300 -3.46 -23.38 12.24
C GLU A 300 -4.54 -24.47 12.20
N ALA A 301 -5.74 -24.20 12.74
CA ALA A 301 -6.80 -25.19 12.78
C ALA A 301 -7.34 -25.46 11.37
N LEU A 302 -7.40 -24.44 10.52
CA LEU A 302 -7.74 -24.60 9.10
C LEU A 302 -6.69 -25.46 8.38
N ALA A 303 -5.41 -25.16 8.55
CA ALA A 303 -4.33 -25.96 7.97
C ALA A 303 -4.45 -27.43 8.37
N ARG A 304 -4.66 -27.71 9.66
CA ARG A 304 -4.86 -29.08 10.16
C ARG A 304 -6.14 -29.73 9.63
N ALA A 305 -7.20 -28.97 9.37
CA ALA A 305 -8.43 -29.51 8.78
C ALA A 305 -8.19 -29.91 7.31
N ILE A 306 -7.48 -29.08 6.54
CA ILE A 306 -7.08 -29.37 5.16
C ILE A 306 -6.21 -30.63 5.13
N PHE A 307 -5.17 -30.69 5.97
CA PHE A 307 -4.28 -31.86 6.05
C PHE A 307 -5.03 -33.16 6.35
N ARG A 308 -6.04 -33.12 7.22
CA ARG A 308 -6.84 -34.28 7.62
C ARG A 308 -7.97 -34.62 6.63
N SER A 309 -8.21 -33.79 5.62
CA SER A 309 -9.21 -34.07 4.60
C SER A 309 -8.88 -35.38 3.90
N GLY A 310 -9.85 -36.28 3.76
CA GLY A 310 -9.74 -37.50 2.95
C GLY A 310 -9.89 -37.21 1.45
N ILE A 311 -10.59 -36.11 1.10
CA ILE A 311 -10.73 -35.62 -0.28
C ILE A 311 -9.54 -34.70 -0.60
N PRO A 312 -8.90 -34.80 -1.79
CA PRO A 312 -7.87 -33.86 -2.24
C PRO A 312 -8.34 -32.41 -2.19
N VAL A 313 -7.51 -31.50 -1.65
CA VAL A 313 -7.84 -30.08 -1.48
C VAL A 313 -6.90 -29.22 -2.34
N ILE A 314 -7.49 -28.34 -3.15
CA ILE A 314 -6.83 -27.29 -3.90
C ILE A 314 -6.99 -25.97 -3.14
N SER A 315 -5.89 -25.25 -2.93
CA SER A 315 -5.95 -23.88 -2.43
C SER A 315 -6.08 -22.90 -3.60
N ALA A 316 -7.12 -22.07 -3.56
CA ALA A 316 -7.39 -21.02 -4.55
C ALA A 316 -7.43 -19.65 -3.86
N VAL A 317 -6.34 -19.31 -3.18
CA VAL A 317 -6.19 -18.09 -2.39
C VAL A 317 -5.10 -17.22 -3.03
N GLY A 318 -5.42 -15.96 -3.34
CA GLY A 318 -4.43 -14.95 -3.73
C GLY A 318 -4.14 -14.78 -5.24
N HIS A 319 -3.26 -13.83 -5.55
CA HIS A 319 -2.58 -13.66 -6.84
C HIS A 319 -1.13 -14.17 -6.68
N GLU A 320 -0.42 -14.47 -7.78
CA GLU A 320 0.88 -15.18 -7.89
C GLU A 320 2.03 -14.82 -6.90
N ILE A 321 1.91 -13.78 -6.08
CA ILE A 321 2.96 -13.25 -5.21
C ILE A 321 2.72 -13.55 -3.71
N ASP A 322 1.48 -13.82 -3.29
CA ASP A 322 1.13 -13.99 -1.87
C ASP A 322 0.85 -15.47 -1.52
N TYR A 323 1.62 -16.05 -0.59
CA TYR A 323 1.43 -17.43 -0.09
C TYR A 323 0.92 -17.44 1.36
N PHE A 324 -0.01 -18.34 1.64
CA PHE A 324 -0.64 -18.57 2.94
C PHE A 324 -0.35 -19.98 3.47
N ILE A 325 -0.54 -20.20 4.78
CA ILE A 325 -0.30 -21.51 5.42
C ILE A 325 -1.15 -22.61 4.76
N CYS A 326 -2.39 -22.31 4.36
CA CYS A 326 -3.24 -23.26 3.66
C CYS A 326 -2.63 -23.73 2.32
N ASP A 327 -1.90 -22.88 1.58
CA ASP A 327 -1.29 -23.25 0.30
C ASP A 327 -0.20 -24.31 0.49
N PHE A 328 0.58 -24.20 1.57
CA PHE A 328 1.59 -25.21 1.88
C PHE A 328 0.97 -26.55 2.30
N THR A 329 -0.19 -26.49 2.95
CA THR A 329 -0.87 -27.65 3.52
C THR A 329 -1.82 -28.34 2.53
N ALA A 330 -2.36 -27.58 1.57
CA ALA A 330 -3.21 -28.10 0.51
C ALA A 330 -2.46 -29.11 -0.35
N ASP A 331 -3.20 -29.99 -0.99
CA ASP A 331 -2.63 -30.98 -1.89
C ASP A 331 -2.10 -30.30 -3.15
N HIS A 332 -2.78 -29.25 -3.65
CA HIS A 332 -2.42 -28.48 -4.87
C HIS A 332 -2.65 -26.98 -4.74
#